data_AF-A0A7Y4RRV0-F1
#
_entry.id   AF-A0A7Y4RRV0-F1
#
_cell.length_a   1.000
_cell.length_b   1.000
_cell.length_c   1.000
_cell.angle_alpha   90.00
_cell.angle_beta   90.00
_cell.angle_gamma   90.00
#
_symmetry.space_group_name_H-M   'P 1'
#
loop_
_entity.id
_entity.type
_entity.pdbx_description
1 polymer ?
#
loop_
_entity_poly.entity_id
_entity_poly.type
_entity_poly.pdbx_seq_one_letter_code
_entity_poly.pdbx_strand_id
1 'polypeptide(L)'
;MDLSLHIAIKRHLGEVICNRLSEEINKLGFSLKEIKHYPSFDNASFILNKDPYTGQLNLTCNWYDPANRQPVGSLQFNSDGTFYAEYDVSKTHPIKSTWFVESVTAWGSVEHIKSEPRLLMMPTD
;
A
#
# COMPACT_ATOMS: atom_id res chain seq x y z
N MET A 1 7.23 -16.39 18.32
CA MET A 1 7.94 -15.97 17.09
C MET A 1 8.11 -14.46 17.19
N ASP A 2 9.32 -13.94 17.01
CA ASP A 2 9.60 -12.50 17.19
C ASP A 2 9.25 -11.70 15.92
N LEU A 3 8.90 -10.41 16.09
CA LEU A 3 8.53 -9.49 15.00
C LEU A 3 9.59 -9.46 13.88
N SER A 4 10.87 -9.43 14.26
CA SER A 4 12.01 -9.39 13.33
C SER A 4 11.99 -10.57 12.35
N LEU A 5 11.59 -11.76 12.82
CA LEU A 5 11.52 -12.95 11.99
C LEU A 5 10.34 -12.89 11.01
N HIS A 6 9.18 -12.37 11.43
CA HIS A 6 8.05 -12.16 10.53
C HIS A 6 8.40 -11.17 9.41
N ILE A 7 9.10 -10.08 9.75
CA ILE A 7 9.58 -9.09 8.77
C ILE A 7 10.53 -9.76 7.77
N ALA A 8 11.52 -10.51 8.26
CA ALA A 8 12.48 -11.20 7.39
C ALA A 8 11.80 -12.18 6.42
N ILE A 9 10.83 -12.97 6.89
CA ILE A 9 10.08 -13.94 6.08
C ILE A 9 9.24 -13.23 5.00
N LYS A 10 8.64 -12.09 5.32
CA LYS A 10 7.73 -11.37 4.41
C LYS A 10 8.42 -10.33 3.52
N ARG A 11 9.70 -10.02 3.78
CA ARG A 11 10.47 -8.98 3.09
C ARG A 11 10.36 -9.04 1.57
N HIS A 12 10.68 -10.18 0.98
CA HIS A 12 10.68 -10.31 -0.49
C HIS A 12 9.30 -10.03 -1.09
N LEU A 13 8.24 -10.62 -0.54
CA LEU A 13 6.88 -10.36 -1.01
C LEU A 13 6.47 -8.89 -0.77
N GLY A 14 6.83 -8.32 0.38
CA GLY A 14 6.58 -6.92 0.70
C GLY A 14 7.22 -5.95 -0.29
N GLU A 15 8.45 -6.19 -0.71
CA GLU A 15 9.15 -5.43 -1.75
C GLU A 15 8.44 -5.54 -3.11
N VAL A 16 8.01 -6.76 -3.49
CA VAL A 16 7.24 -6.98 -4.73
C VAL A 16 5.92 -6.21 -4.71
N ILE A 17 5.22 -6.19 -3.57
CA ILE A 17 3.97 -5.43 -3.39
C ILE A 17 4.22 -3.93 -3.50
N CYS A 18 5.27 -3.42 -2.84
CA CYS A 18 5.66 -2.00 -2.93
C CYS A 18 5.97 -1.59 -4.38
N ASN A 19 6.68 -2.45 -5.13
CA ASN A 19 6.97 -2.23 -6.54
C ASN A 19 5.67 -2.20 -7.37
N ARG A 20 4.73 -3.12 -7.12
CA ARG A 20 3.46 -3.14 -7.84
C ARG A 20 2.64 -1.88 -7.60
N LEU A 21 2.52 -1.44 -6.35
CA LEU A 21 1.85 -0.18 -6.01
C LEU A 21 2.50 1.00 -6.74
N SER A 22 3.83 1.04 -6.76
CA SER A 22 4.60 2.11 -7.43
C SER A 22 4.40 2.10 -8.95
N GLU A 23 4.36 0.92 -9.58
CA GLU A 23 4.06 0.78 -11.00
C GLU A 23 2.66 1.30 -11.36
N GLU A 24 1.65 0.99 -10.55
CA GLU A 24 0.29 1.51 -10.76
C GLU A 24 0.22 3.03 -10.57
N ILE A 25 0.89 3.59 -9.56
CA ILE A 25 1.00 5.05 -9.40
C ILE A 25 1.63 5.68 -10.64
N ASN A 26 2.70 5.09 -11.17
CA ASN A 26 3.36 5.58 -12.38
C ASN A 26 2.46 5.53 -13.62
N LYS A 27 1.63 4.49 -13.76
CA LYS A 27 0.66 4.36 -14.88
C LYS A 27 -0.38 5.48 -14.90
N LEU A 28 -0.63 6.15 -13.78
CA LEU A 28 -1.56 7.30 -13.70
C LEU A 28 -1.01 8.56 -14.39
N GLY A 29 0.30 8.61 -14.65
CA GLY A 29 0.93 9.67 -15.44
C GLY A 29 1.24 10.95 -14.67
N PHE A 30 1.36 10.89 -13.35
CA PHE A 30 1.83 12.02 -12.55
C PHE A 30 3.29 12.36 -12.84
N SER A 31 3.65 13.64 -12.74
CA SER A 31 5.05 14.06 -12.80
C SER A 31 5.80 13.73 -11.51
N LEU A 32 7.14 13.68 -11.59
CA LEU A 32 8.02 13.45 -10.43
C LEU A 32 7.88 14.53 -9.33
N LYS A 33 7.32 15.70 -9.64
CA LYS A 33 7.07 16.76 -8.65
C LYS A 33 5.77 16.53 -7.87
N GLU A 34 4.84 15.80 -8.47
CA GLU A 34 3.52 15.56 -7.88
C GLU A 34 3.58 14.38 -6.90
N ILE A 35 4.25 13.28 -7.26
CA ILE A 35 4.46 12.13 -6.38
C ILE A 35 5.82 12.24 -5.70
N LYS A 36 5.82 12.61 -4.43
CA LYS A 36 7.05 12.83 -3.64
C LYS A 36 7.63 11.55 -3.05
N HIS A 37 6.78 10.60 -2.71
CA HIS A 37 7.16 9.38 -1.99
C HIS A 37 6.40 8.19 -2.53
N TYR A 38 7.07 7.05 -2.54
CA TYR A 38 6.54 5.74 -2.93
C TYR A 38 6.61 4.79 -1.72
N PRO A 39 5.73 3.77 -1.66
CA PRO A 39 5.81 2.77 -0.61
C PRO A 39 7.17 2.07 -0.68
N SER A 40 7.83 1.96 0.47
CA SER A 40 9.06 1.18 0.63
C SER A 40 8.89 0.30 1.85
N PHE A 41 9.19 -0.99 1.69
CA PHE A 41 9.03 -1.96 2.77
C PHE A 41 9.91 -1.61 3.98
N ASP A 42 11.16 -1.18 3.74
CA ASP A 42 12.09 -0.82 4.81
C ASP A 42 11.72 0.48 5.55
N ASN A 43 10.91 1.34 4.93
CA ASN A 43 10.45 2.59 5.57
C ASN A 43 9.13 2.42 6.33
N ALA A 44 8.56 1.21 6.35
CA ALA A 44 7.32 0.93 7.06
C ALA A 44 7.57 0.72 8.57
N SER A 45 6.57 1.05 9.38
CA SER A 45 6.51 0.61 10.78
C SER A 45 5.71 -0.68 10.88
N PHE A 46 6.21 -1.64 11.65
CA PHE A 46 5.63 -2.99 11.72
C PHE A 46 4.99 -3.29 13.06
N ILE A 47 3.90 -4.04 13.02
CA ILE A 47 3.23 -4.59 14.20
C ILE A 47 2.72 -6.01 13.92
N LEU A 48 2.78 -6.87 14.93
CA LEU A 48 2.10 -8.16 14.91
C LEU A 48 0.73 -8.02 15.56
N ASN A 49 -0.32 -8.31 14.80
CA ASN A 49 -1.69 -8.29 15.27
C ASN A 49 -2.21 -9.72 15.35
N LYS A 50 -2.96 -10.04 16.40
CA LYS A 50 -3.63 -11.34 16.49
C LYS A 50 -4.93 -11.28 15.69
N ASP A 51 -5.07 -12.18 14.73
CA ASP A 51 -6.30 -12.38 13.98
C ASP A 51 -7.40 -12.87 14.93
N PRO A 52 -8.55 -12.17 15.03
CA PRO A 52 -9.61 -12.54 15.97
C PRO A 52 -10.36 -13.81 15.57
N TYR A 53 -10.32 -14.21 14.30
CA TYR A 53 -11.02 -15.39 13.78
C TYR A 53 -10.14 -16.64 13.85
N THR A 54 -8.89 -16.55 13.40
CA THR A 54 -7.97 -17.70 13.36
C THR A 54 -7.09 -17.81 14.62
N GLY A 55 -6.95 -16.73 15.38
CA GLY A 55 -6.01 -16.64 16.50
C GLY A 55 -4.53 -16.58 16.08
N GLN A 56 -4.23 -16.60 14.78
CA GLN A 56 -2.88 -16.53 14.23
C GLN A 56 -2.36 -15.08 14.20
N LEU A 57 -1.06 -14.90 13.97
CA LEU A 57 -0.46 -13.57 13.90
C LEU A 57 -0.43 -13.07 12.45
N ASN A 58 -1.00 -11.89 12.23
CA ASN A 58 -0.88 -11.10 11.00
C ASN A 58 0.24 -10.07 11.17
N LEU A 59 1.03 -9.87 10.13
CA LEU A 59 2.02 -8.80 10.08
C LEU A 59 1.39 -7.60 9.38
N THR A 60 1.28 -6.47 10.08
CA THR A 60 0.81 -5.21 9.50
C THR A 60 1.97 -4.23 9.41
N CYS A 61 2.04 -3.54 8.28
CA CYS A 61 3.01 -2.52 7.96
C CYS A 61 2.24 -1.21 7.74
N ASN A 62 2.73 -0.10 8.29
CA ASN A 62 2.15 1.23 8.08
C ASN A 62 3.22 2.17 7.52
N TRP A 63 2.87 2.91 6.47
CA TRP A 63 3.69 4.00 5.95
C TRP A 63 3.19 5.32 6.51
N TYR A 64 4.13 6.24 6.73
CA TYR A 64 3.83 7.57 7.25
C TYR A 64 4.49 8.62 6.39
N ASP A 65 3.80 9.74 6.19
CA ASP A 65 4.37 10.92 5.57
C ASP A 65 5.61 11.40 6.37
N PRO A 66 6.78 11.55 5.74
CA PRO A 66 8.00 11.93 6.44
C PRO A 66 7.96 13.32 7.08
N ALA A 67 7.15 14.25 6.56
CA ALA A 67 7.09 15.63 7.01
C ALA A 67 6.19 15.82 8.23
N ASN A 68 5.05 15.11 8.30
CA ASN A 68 4.06 15.33 9.36
C ASN A 68 3.66 14.07 10.14
N ARG A 69 4.24 12.90 9.82
CA ARG A 69 3.98 11.61 10.48
C ARG A 69 2.52 11.13 10.38
N GLN A 70 1.73 11.65 9.44
CA GLN A 70 0.39 11.13 9.17
C GLN A 70 0.46 9.79 8.43
N PRO A 71 -0.45 8.83 8.69
CA PRO A 71 -0.52 7.60 7.90
C PRO A 71 -0.78 7.91 6.43
N VAL A 72 -0.08 7.22 5.53
CA VAL A 72 -0.25 7.37 4.07
C VAL A 72 -0.40 6.03 3.35
N GLY A 73 -0.73 4.98 4.10
CA GLY A 73 -0.95 3.65 3.56
C GLY A 73 -0.61 2.54 4.54
N SER A 74 -1.00 1.33 4.18
CA SER A 74 -0.75 0.13 4.96
C SER A 74 -0.62 -1.12 4.09
N LEU A 75 0.04 -2.15 4.64
CA LEU A 75 0.12 -3.50 4.08
C LEU A 75 -0.08 -4.51 5.19
N GLN A 76 -1.11 -5.35 5.05
CA GLN A 76 -1.38 -6.47 5.95
C GLN A 76 -1.14 -7.79 5.24
N PHE A 77 -0.29 -8.63 5.84
CA PHE A 77 -0.20 -10.05 5.51
C PHE A 77 -1.16 -10.84 6.38
N ASN A 78 -2.11 -11.50 5.74
CA ASN A 78 -3.07 -12.36 6.40
C ASN A 78 -2.46 -13.75 6.65
N SER A 79 -3.01 -14.44 7.64
CA SER A 79 -2.50 -15.73 8.08
C SER A 79 -2.76 -16.87 7.09
N ASP A 80 -3.71 -16.68 6.16
CA ASP A 80 -4.01 -17.59 5.04
C ASP A 80 -3.05 -17.44 3.84
N GLY A 81 -2.05 -16.57 3.93
CA GLY A 81 -1.08 -16.31 2.87
C GLY A 81 -1.51 -15.25 1.86
N THR A 82 -2.70 -14.67 2.03
CA THR A 82 -3.13 -13.49 1.26
C THR A 82 -2.60 -12.20 1.86
N PHE A 83 -2.75 -11.10 1.14
CA PHE A 83 -2.46 -9.77 1.64
C PHE A 83 -3.43 -8.72 1.07
N TYR A 84 -3.48 -7.59 1.75
CA TYR A 84 -4.07 -6.36 1.23
C TYR A 84 -3.12 -5.19 1.52
N ALA A 85 -2.97 -4.32 0.53
CA ALA A 85 -2.15 -3.12 0.60
C ALA A 85 -2.91 -1.94 0.01
N GLU A 86 -2.68 -0.77 0.60
CA GLU A 86 -3.18 0.51 0.12
C GLU A 86 -2.11 1.57 0.34
N TYR A 87 -1.95 2.47 -0.62
CA TYR A 87 -1.07 3.61 -0.51
C TYR A 87 -1.73 4.87 -1.07
N ASP A 88 -1.73 5.93 -0.27
CA ASP A 88 -2.44 7.16 -0.59
C ASP A 88 -1.74 7.94 -1.69
N VAL A 89 -2.53 8.44 -2.64
CA VAL A 89 -2.07 9.36 -3.70
C VAL A 89 -2.69 10.74 -3.47
N SER A 90 -3.99 10.77 -3.18
CA SER A 90 -4.77 11.95 -2.81
C SER A 90 -4.56 13.16 -3.73
N LYS A 91 -4.69 12.96 -5.04
CA LYS A 91 -4.48 14.00 -6.06
C LYS A 91 -5.50 13.92 -7.18
N THR A 92 -5.84 15.06 -7.77
CA THR A 92 -6.57 15.11 -9.03
C THR A 92 -5.82 14.34 -10.11
N HIS A 93 -6.53 13.51 -10.87
CA HIS A 93 -5.93 12.71 -11.93
C HIS A 93 -5.38 13.65 -13.02
N PRO A 94 -4.10 13.48 -13.45
CA PRO A 94 -3.41 14.46 -14.29
C PRO A 94 -3.98 14.58 -15.71
N ILE A 95 -4.55 13.48 -16.23
CA ILE A 95 -5.17 13.40 -17.56
C ILE A 95 -6.69 13.54 -17.49
N LYS A 96 -7.34 13.04 -16.43
CA LYS A 96 -8.79 13.00 -16.27
C LYS A 96 -9.23 13.97 -15.17
N SER A 97 -9.24 15.26 -15.46
CA SER A 97 -9.43 16.32 -14.46
C SER A 97 -10.73 16.26 -13.63
N THR A 98 -11.74 15.50 -14.06
CA THR A 98 -12.97 15.25 -13.28
C THR A 98 -12.85 14.09 -12.29
N TRP A 99 -11.67 13.47 -12.18
CA TRP A 99 -11.40 12.34 -11.31
C TRP A 99 -10.33 12.68 -10.30
N PHE A 100 -10.51 12.18 -9.09
CA PHE A 100 -9.56 12.23 -8.00
C PHE A 100 -9.01 10.82 -7.76
N VAL A 101 -7.68 10.70 -7.68
CA VAL A 101 -7.01 9.47 -7.27
C VAL A 101 -6.88 9.53 -5.76
N GLU A 102 -7.67 8.70 -5.06
CA GLU A 102 -7.61 8.58 -3.60
C GLU A 102 -6.36 7.82 -3.20
N SER A 103 -6.26 6.57 -3.65
CA SER A 103 -5.19 5.65 -3.32
C SER A 103 -4.92 4.69 -4.48
N VAL A 104 -3.85 3.90 -4.35
CA VAL A 104 -3.65 2.68 -5.14
C VAL A 104 -3.68 1.51 -4.18
N THR A 105 -4.43 0.47 -4.56
CA THR A 105 -4.52 -0.76 -3.78
C THR A 105 -3.81 -1.91 -4.48
N ALA A 106 -3.34 -2.88 -3.70
CA ALA A 106 -2.86 -4.16 -4.20
C ALA A 106 -3.32 -5.28 -3.28
N TRP A 107 -3.71 -6.42 -3.84
CA TRP A 107 -4.19 -7.57 -3.08
C TRP A 107 -3.95 -8.88 -3.80
N GLY A 108 -4.02 -9.97 -3.05
CA GLY A 108 -3.90 -11.33 -3.58
C GLY A 108 -2.97 -12.18 -2.75
N SER A 109 -2.13 -12.97 -3.40
CA SER A 109 -1.18 -13.91 -2.79
C SER A 109 0.19 -13.80 -3.45
N VAL A 110 1.16 -14.60 -2.98
CA VAL A 110 2.51 -14.67 -3.59
C VAL A 110 2.48 -15.07 -5.08
N GLU A 111 1.49 -15.84 -5.50
CA GLU A 111 1.38 -16.31 -6.89
C GLU A 111 0.61 -15.34 -7.79
N HIS A 112 -0.29 -14.54 -7.22
CA HIS A 112 -1.17 -13.68 -7.98
C HIS A 112 -1.41 -12.36 -7.26
N ILE A 113 -0.79 -11.30 -7.76
CA ILE A 113 -0.92 -9.93 -7.24
C ILE A 113 -1.74 -9.11 -8.23
N LYS A 114 -2.87 -8.58 -7.76
CA LYS A 114 -3.66 -7.56 -8.45
C LYS A 114 -3.40 -6.20 -7.85
N SER A 115 -3.64 -5.15 -8.62
CA SER A 115 -3.52 -3.78 -8.18
C SER A 115 -4.35 -2.86 -9.05
N GLU A 116 -4.97 -1.85 -8.44
CA GLU A 116 -5.77 -0.86 -9.16
C GLU A 116 -5.80 0.49 -8.42
N PRO A 117 -5.97 1.61 -9.14
CA PRO A 117 -6.22 2.89 -8.51
C PRO A 117 -7.68 2.99 -8.00
N ARG A 118 -7.86 3.56 -6.82
CA ARG A 118 -9.17 4.02 -6.34
C ARG A 118 -9.42 5.43 -6.87
N LEU A 119 -10.42 5.52 -7.75
CA LEU A 119 -10.80 6.77 -8.40
C LEU A 119 -12.17 7.23 -7.88
N LEU A 120 -12.25 8.49 -7.50
CA LEU A 120 -13.49 9.16 -7.13
C LEU A 120 -13.83 10.20 -8.19
N MET A 121 -15.10 10.26 -8.59
CA MET A 121 -15.57 11.35 -9.45
C MET A 121 -15.66 12.61 -8.60
N MET A 122 -15.09 13.71 -9.09
CA MET A 122 -15.22 14.99 -8.41
C MET A 122 -16.62 15.57 -8.67
N PRO A 123 -17.22 16.29 -7.70
CA PRO A 123 -18.47 16.99 -7.91
C PRO A 123 -18.37 17.94 -9.09
N THR A 124 -19.38 17.93 -9.96
CA THR A 124 -19.62 19.00 -10.92
C THR A 124 -20.58 20.00 -10.29
N ASP A 125 -20.25 21.29 -10.39
CA ASP A 125 -21.11 22.40 -9.94
C ASP A 125 -22.53 22.33 -10.55
#